data_AF-A0A0D7QCD8-F1
#
_entry.id   AF-A0A0D7QCD8-F1
#
_cell.length_a   1.000
_cell.length_b   1.000
_cell.length_c   1.000
_cell.angle_alpha   90.00
_cell.angle_beta   90.00
_cell.angle_gamma   90.00
#
_symmetry.space_group_name_H-M   'P 1'
#
loop_
_entity.id
_entity.type
_entity.pdbx_description
1 polymer ?
#
loop_
_entity_poly.entity_id
_entity_poly.type
_entity_poly.pdbx_seq_one_letter_code
_entity_poly.pdbx_strand_id
1 'polypeptide(L)'
;MLLCCVVLGYADLVTTNVILNHGLGGELNPFMRLAQTWLGAWWLIPKLSFTFVVVWFLWRSNNLFNISLVVAFCSTPVLNNLVIIAGMN
;
A
#
# COMPACT_ATOMS: atom_id res chain seq x y z
N MET A 1 -11.08 -10.50 6.63
CA MET A 1 -10.40 -9.25 7.06
C MET A 1 -8.89 -9.37 7.00
N LEU A 2 -8.28 -10.28 7.78
CA LEU A 2 -6.82 -10.45 7.80
C LEU A 2 -6.25 -10.88 6.42
N LEU A 3 -6.87 -11.88 5.77
CA LEU A 3 -6.53 -12.29 4.40
C LEU A 3 -6.72 -11.16 3.38
N CYS A 4 -7.74 -10.31 3.55
CA CYS A 4 -7.97 -9.15 2.68
C CYS A 4 -6.83 -8.13 2.81
N CYS A 5 -6.34 -7.85 4.02
CA CYS A 5 -5.20 -6.96 4.22
C CYS A 5 -3.91 -7.52 3.61
N VAL A 6 -3.68 -8.83 3.69
CA VAL A 6 -2.53 -9.47 3.04
C VAL A 6 -2.61 -9.34 1.53
N VAL A 7 -3.78 -9.62 0.94
CA VAL A 7 -4.00 -9.47 -0.52
C VAL A 7 -3.85 -8.02 -0.96
N LEU A 8 -4.39 -7.06 -0.20
CA LEU A 8 -4.25 -5.63 -0.48
C LEU A 8 -2.79 -5.17 -0.35
N GLY A 9 -2.06 -5.60 0.67
CA GLY A 9 -0.64 -5.29 0.82
C GLY A 9 0.21 -5.89 -0.32
N TYR A 10 -0.10 -7.11 -0.75
CA TYR A 10 0.55 -7.70 -1.92
C TYR A 10 0.24 -6.92 -3.20
N ALA A 11 -1.03 -6.58 -3.43
CA ALA A 11 -1.44 -5.78 -4.58
C ALA A 11 -0.71 -4.42 -4.60
N ASP A 12 -0.62 -3.75 -3.45
CA ASP A 12 0.10 -2.48 -3.31
C ASP A 12 1.57 -2.60 -3.70
N LEU A 13 2.26 -3.66 -3.26
CA LEU A 13 3.66 -3.92 -3.61
C LEU A 13 3.84 -4.10 -5.12
N VAL A 14 2.99 -4.91 -5.74
CA VAL A 14 3.04 -5.18 -7.19
C VAL A 14 2.80 -3.90 -7.97
N THR A 15 1.74 -3.16 -7.66
CA THR A 15 1.39 -1.94 -8.39
C THR A 15 2.43 -0.84 -8.20
N THR A 16 3.04 -0.74 -7.02
CA THR A 16 4.15 0.19 -6.76
C THR A 16 5.37 -0.15 -7.59
N ASN A 17 5.71 -1.44 -7.71
CA ASN A 17 6.86 -1.87 -8.50
C ASN A 17 6.66 -1.58 -9.99
N VAL A 18 5.44 -1.74 -10.50
CA VAL A 18 5.08 -1.33 -11.87
C VAL A 18 5.31 0.18 -12.04
N ILE A 19 4.77 1.01 -11.15
CA ILE A 19 4.93 2.48 -11.21
C ILE A 19 6.41 2.90 -11.18
N LEU A 20 7.21 2.30 -10.29
CA LEU A 20 8.64 2.56 -10.20
C LEU A 20 9.40 2.15 -11.47
N ASN A 21 9.08 1.00 -12.05
CA ASN A 21 9.69 0.53 -13.31
C ASN A 21 9.38 1.44 -14.50
N HIS A 22 8.23 2.11 -14.50
CA HIS A 22 7.86 3.07 -15.52
C HIS A 22 8.47 4.47 -15.32
N GLY A 23 9.33 4.66 -14.31
CA GLY A 23 9.99 5.95 -14.04
C GLY A 23 9.04 7.03 -13.53
N LEU A 24 7.80 6.68 -13.19
CA LEU A 24 6.82 7.58 -12.59
C LEU A 24 7.18 7.74 -11.12
N GLY A 25 7.94 8.80 -10.82
CA GLY A 25 8.40 9.13 -9.48
C GLY A 25 7.29 9.68 -8.58
N GLY A 26 6.19 8.96 -8.38
CA GLY A 26 5.31 9.18 -7.23
C GLY A 26 3.82 8.90 -7.40
N GLU A 27 3.29 8.09 -6.48
CA GLU A 27 1.89 8.10 -6.02
C GLU A 27 1.32 9.54 -5.91
N LEU A 28 0.01 9.78 -6.19
CA LEU A 28 -0.63 11.12 -6.08
C LEU A 28 -0.45 11.74 -4.68
N ASN A 29 -0.14 10.93 -3.68
CA ASN A 29 0.16 11.38 -2.33
C ASN A 29 1.60 11.93 -2.23
N PRO A 30 1.78 13.24 -1.96
CA PRO A 30 3.10 13.89 -1.94
C PRO A 30 4.07 13.28 -0.92
N PHE A 31 3.58 12.74 0.19
CA PHE A 31 4.41 12.06 1.18
C PHE A 31 4.98 10.74 0.66
N MET A 32 4.13 9.96 -0.02
CA MET A 32 4.56 8.70 -0.62
C MET A 32 5.50 8.93 -1.80
N ARG A 33 5.24 9.96 -2.61
CA ARG A 33 6.14 10.41 -3.66
C ARG A 33 7.53 10.77 -3.13
N LEU A 34 7.61 11.53 -2.03
CA LEU A 34 8.88 11.91 -1.42
C LEU A 34 9.61 10.69 -0.85
N ALA A 35 8.89 9.76 -0.24
CA ALA A 35 9.48 8.54 0.27
C ALA A 35 9.95 7.60 -0.84
N GLN A 36 9.20 7.50 -1.95
CA GLN A 36 9.59 6.76 -3.16
C GLN A 36 10.82 7.35 -3.85
N THR A 37 10.95 8.69 -3.94
CA THR A 37 12.13 9.32 -4.53
C THR A 37 13.38 9.16 -3.65
N TRP A 38 13.21 9.14 -2.33
CA TRP A 38 14.31 8.95 -1.39
C TRP A 38 14.76 7.49 -1.26
N LEU A 39 13.81 6.55 -1.21
CA LEU A 39 14.10 5.13 -0.96
C LEU A 39 14.18 4.31 -2.25
N GLY A 40 13.60 4.77 -3.36
CA GLY A 40 13.57 4.05 -4.64
C GLY A 40 13.00 2.64 -4.46
N ALA A 41 13.74 1.64 -4.96
CA ALA A 41 13.38 0.22 -4.82
C ALA A 41 13.31 -0.26 -3.34
N TRP A 42 14.01 0.41 -2.42
CA TRP A 42 13.97 0.06 -0.99
C TRP A 42 12.65 0.44 -0.32
N TRP A 43 11.79 1.21 -0.99
CA TRP A 43 10.45 1.58 -0.51
C TRP A 43 9.54 0.37 -0.23
N LEU A 44 9.82 -0.77 -0.86
CA LEU A 44 9.10 -2.02 -0.62
C LEU A 44 9.23 -2.51 0.84
N ILE A 45 10.36 -2.24 1.51
CA ILE A 45 10.62 -2.69 2.89
C ILE A 45 9.68 -2.00 3.91
N PRO A 46 9.59 -0.66 3.96
CA PRO A 46 8.64 0.00 4.85
C PRO A 46 7.18 -0.34 4.51
N LYS A 47 6.82 -0.56 3.23
CA LYS A 47 5.47 -1.04 2.84
C LYS A 47 5.16 -2.43 3.41
N LEU A 48 6.09 -3.38 3.29
CA LEU A 48 5.99 -4.71 3.89
C LEU A 48 5.87 -4.64 5.41
N SER A 49 6.73 -3.85 6.03
CA SER A 49 6.75 -3.65 7.49
C SER A 49 5.40 -3.11 7.98
N PHE A 50 4.84 -2.11 7.31
CA PHE A 50 3.53 -1.55 7.66
C PHE A 50 2.41 -2.58 7.51
N THR A 51 2.45 -3.39 6.45
CA THR A 51 1.48 -4.48 6.24
C THR A 51 1.53 -5.51 7.37
N PHE A 52 2.73 -5.91 7.82
CA PHE A 52 2.89 -6.83 8.95
C PHE A 52 2.39 -6.24 10.27
N VAL A 53 2.68 -4.97 10.53
CA VAL A 53 2.19 -4.27 11.73
C VAL A 53 0.67 -4.21 11.74
N VAL A 54 0.05 -3.88 10.61
CA VAL A 54 -1.41 -3.87 10.46
C VAL A 54 -1.99 -5.26 10.68
N VAL A 55 -1.42 -6.29 10.05
CA VAL A 55 -1.87 -7.68 10.22
C VAL A 55 -1.76 -8.13 11.68
N TRP A 56 -0.69 -7.77 12.37
CA TRP A 56 -0.51 -8.04 13.80
C TRP A 56 -1.60 -7.37 14.65
N PHE A 57 -1.86 -6.08 14.43
CA PHE A 57 -2.91 -5.37 15.16
C PHE A 57 -4.30 -5.93 14.89
N LEU A 58 -4.58 -6.32 13.65
CA LEU A 58 -5.83 -6.96 13.26
C LEU A 58 -6.00 -8.34 13.87
N TRP A 59 -4.93 -9.13 13.98
CA TRP A 59 -4.96 -10.41 14.70
C TRP A 59 -5.37 -10.19 16.15
N ARG A 60 -4.79 -9.20 16.83
CA ARG A 60 -5.04 -8.97 18.27
C ARG A 60 -6.40 -8.31 18.56
N SER A 61 -7.05 -7.71 17.57
CA SER A 61 -8.28 -6.94 17.75
C SER A 61 -9.53 -7.82 17.66
N ASN A 62 -10.49 -7.61 18.57
CA ASN A 62 -11.84 -8.21 18.51
C ASN A 62 -12.92 -7.21 18.06
N ASN A 63 -12.55 -5.95 17.80
CA ASN A 63 -13.51 -4.91 17.41
C ASN A 63 -13.59 -4.78 15.88
N LEU A 64 -14.71 -5.26 15.30
CA LEU A 64 -14.96 -5.27 13.86
C LEU A 64 -14.94 -3.87 13.23
N PHE A 65 -15.39 -2.83 13.94
CA PHE A 65 -15.40 -1.45 13.41
C PHE A 65 -13.97 -0.94 13.18
N ASN A 66 -13.11 -1.07 14.19
CA ASN A 66 -11.70 -0.68 14.09
C ASN A 66 -10.97 -1.48 13.00
N ILE A 67 -11.29 -2.77 12.89
CA ILE A 67 -10.75 -3.64 11.84
C ILE A 67 -11.14 -3.13 10.44
N SER A 68 -12.41 -2.76 10.24
CA SER A 68 -12.90 -2.26 8.95
C SER A 68 -12.28 -0.92 8.55
N LEU A 69 -12.06 0.00 9.51
CA LEU A 69 -11.35 1.26 9.26
C LEU A 69 -9.91 1.03 8.81
N VAL A 70 -9.20 0.09 9.43
CA VAL A 70 -7.83 -0.27 9.06
C VAL A 70 -7.78 -0.88 7.66
N VAL A 71 -8.71 -1.78 7.32
CA VAL A 71 -8.83 -2.36 5.98
C VAL A 71 -9.11 -1.26 4.93
N ALA A 72 -10.02 -0.33 5.24
CA ALA A 72 -10.33 0.79 4.37
C ALA A 72 -9.09 1.69 4.15
N PHE A 73 -8.33 1.97 5.20
CA PHE A 73 -7.09 2.74 5.10
C PHE A 73 -6.05 2.03 4.22
N CYS A 74 -5.86 0.72 4.39
CA CYS A 74 -4.97 -0.10 3.54
C CYS A 74 -5.40 -0.16 2.07
N SER A 75 -6.68 0.04 1.75
CA SER A 75 -7.17 0.05 0.37
C SER A 75 -6.82 1.33 -0.40
N THR A 76 -6.60 2.45 0.31
CA THR A 76 -6.30 3.75 -0.31
C THR A 76 -5.05 3.76 -1.19
N PRO A 77 -3.88 3.22 -0.78
CA PRO A 77 -2.71 3.19 -1.65
C PRO A 77 -2.88 2.24 -2.85
N VAL A 78 -3.57 1.11 -2.66
CA VAL A 78 -3.88 0.16 -3.75
C VAL A 78 -4.74 0.82 -4.83
N LEU A 79 -5.83 1.45 -4.42
CA LEU A 79 -6.74 2.14 -5.35
C LEU A 79 -6.03 3.29 -6.06
N ASN A 80 -5.22 4.06 -5.34
CA ASN A 80 -4.41 5.11 -5.93
C ASN A 80 -3.46 4.58 -7.01
N ASN A 81 -2.76 3.49 -6.73
CA ASN A 81 -1.83 2.89 -7.68
C ASN A 81 -2.53 2.30 -8.90
N LEU A 82 -3.69 1.69 -8.72
CA LEU A 82 -4.53 1.22 -9.83
C LEU A 82 -5.00 2.35 -10.73
N VAL A 83 -5.39 3.51 -10.17
CA VAL A 83 -5.80 4.69 -10.94
C VAL A 83 -4.63 5.22 -11.78
N ILE A 84 -3.43 5.30 -11.19
CA ILE A 84 -2.22 5.73 -11.92
C ILE A 84 -1.94 4.78 -13.07
N ILE A 85 -1.95 3.47 -12.83
CA ILE A 85 -1.74 2.46 -13.87
C ILE A 85 -2.81 2.54 -14.97
N ALA A 86 -4.08 2.72 -14.60
CA ALA A 86 -5.17 2.86 -15.56
C ALA A 86 -5.03 4.11 -16.44
N GLY A 87 -4.45 5.19 -15.92
CA GLY A 87 -4.16 6.41 -16.69
C GLY A 87 -2.87 6.36 -17.52
N MET A 88 -2.13 5.24 -17.51
CA MET A 88 -0.94 5.03 -18.35
C MET A 88 -1.26 4.40 -19.71
N ASN A 89 -2.49 3.88 -19.90
CA ASN A 89 -3.02 3.45 -21.20
C ASN A 89 -3.61 4.63 -21.97
#